data_AF-A0A7Y2E2L2-F1
#
_entry.id   AF-A0A7Y2E2L2-F1
#
_cell.length_a   1.000
_cell.length_b   1.000
_cell.length_c   1.000
_cell.angle_alpha   90.00
_cell.angle_beta   90.00
_cell.angle_gamma   90.00
#
_symmetry.space_group_name_H-M   'P 1'
#
loop_
_entity.id
_entity.type
_entity.pdbx_description
1 polymer ?
#
loop_
_entity_poly.entity_id
_entity_poly.type
_entity_poly.pdbx_seq_one_letter_code
_entity_poly.pdbx_strand_id
1 'polypeptide(L)'
;MQPTDVIKAHLMTERDLSRTLRRMARQIVEMFALDEGSGDSFGLIGMQTRGVHLARRIQSLITEEDGIDVPLGVLDATMYRDDFRMRLKQPVVRETLIDFDVTGRHIVLVDDVLFTGRTLRAALDAIMDLGRPASVHFMVIVDRGLRELPVKADFVGRKVPTLPGEEVRVRISEIDDMEGVWLVGREGHGRDPVKEQS
;
A
#
# COMPACT_ATOMS: atom_id res chain seq x y z
N MET A 1 16.82 -4.41 -10.15
CA MET A 1 17.52 -4.69 -8.88
C MET A 1 18.75 -3.80 -8.84
N GLN A 2 19.10 -3.16 -7.71
CA GLN A 2 20.39 -2.45 -7.62
C GLN A 2 21.51 -3.47 -7.39
N PRO A 3 22.75 -3.22 -7.84
CA PRO A 3 23.84 -4.20 -7.77
C PRO A 3 24.21 -4.68 -6.35
N THR A 4 23.81 -3.95 -5.30
CA THR A 4 24.14 -4.22 -3.89
C THR A 4 22.99 -4.83 -3.08
N ASP A 5 21.89 -5.19 -3.74
CA ASP A 5 20.71 -5.75 -3.08
C ASP A 5 20.84 -7.25 -2.89
N VAL A 6 20.77 -7.72 -1.64
CA VAL A 6 20.75 -9.15 -1.33
C VAL A 6 19.32 -9.58 -1.00
N ILE A 7 18.80 -10.53 -1.77
CA ILE A 7 17.50 -11.17 -1.46
C ILE A 7 17.69 -12.03 -0.21
N LYS A 8 17.02 -11.66 0.88
CA LYS A 8 17.04 -12.41 2.14
C LYS A 8 15.95 -13.47 2.20
N ALA A 9 14.78 -13.18 1.62
CA ALA A 9 13.66 -14.12 1.56
C ALA A 9 12.69 -13.80 0.41
N HIS A 10 12.09 -14.84 -0.17
CA HIS A 10 10.90 -14.73 -1.00
C HIS A 10 9.67 -14.90 -0.09
N LEU A 11 8.99 -13.79 0.18
CA LEU A 11 7.91 -13.71 1.16
C LEU A 11 6.57 -14.16 0.56
N MET A 12 6.29 -13.85 -0.69
CA MET A 12 5.05 -14.25 -1.35
C MET A 12 5.33 -14.56 -2.80
N THR A 13 4.91 -15.73 -3.25
CA THR A 13 4.85 -16.06 -4.68
C THR A 13 3.71 -15.29 -5.36
N GLU A 14 3.67 -15.29 -6.69
CA GLU A 14 2.51 -14.84 -7.47
C GLU A 14 1.19 -15.48 -6.99
N ARG A 15 1.21 -16.80 -6.76
CA ARG A 15 0.03 -17.51 -6.24
C ARG A 15 -0.38 -17.03 -4.86
N ASP A 16 0.58 -16.73 -3.98
CA ASP A 16 0.29 -16.19 -2.65
C ASP A 16 -0.29 -14.77 -2.74
N LEU A 17 0.22 -13.94 -3.65
CA LEU A 17 -0.28 -12.58 -3.87
C LEU A 17 -1.71 -12.61 -4.41
N SER A 18 -1.98 -13.42 -5.44
CA SER A 18 -3.32 -13.62 -6.00
C SER A 18 -4.33 -14.08 -4.94
N ARG A 19 -3.97 -15.10 -4.12
CA ARG A 19 -4.83 -15.56 -3.01
C ARG A 19 -5.06 -14.47 -1.96
N THR A 20 -4.05 -13.65 -1.70
CA THR A 20 -4.12 -12.55 -0.73
C THR A 20 -5.05 -11.45 -1.21
N LEU A 21 -4.95 -11.04 -2.48
CA LEU A 21 -5.85 -10.06 -3.09
C LEU A 21 -7.31 -10.53 -3.05
N ARG A 22 -7.58 -11.78 -3.44
CA ARG A 22 -8.93 -12.36 -3.38
C ARG A 22 -9.49 -12.37 -1.96
N ARG A 23 -8.68 -12.72 -0.96
CA ARG A 23 -9.09 -12.64 0.46
C ARG A 23 -9.42 -11.20 0.86
N MET A 24 -8.61 -10.22 0.50
CA MET A 24 -8.83 -8.83 0.90
C MET A 24 -10.05 -8.21 0.20
N ALA A 25 -10.30 -8.53 -1.07
CA ALA A 25 -11.54 -8.14 -1.77
C ALA A 25 -12.78 -8.59 -1.00
N ARG A 26 -12.82 -9.87 -0.56
CA ARG A 26 -13.93 -10.39 0.27
C ARG A 26 -14.06 -9.67 1.60
N GLN A 27 -12.95 -9.41 2.29
CA GLN A 27 -12.98 -8.67 3.56
C GLN A 27 -13.53 -7.24 3.39
N ILE A 28 -13.26 -6.58 2.26
CA ILE A 28 -13.80 -5.26 1.95
C ILE A 28 -15.31 -5.35 1.69
N VAL A 29 -15.74 -6.30 0.86
CA VAL A 29 -17.18 -6.51 0.56
C VAL A 29 -17.96 -6.88 1.82
N GLU A 30 -17.44 -7.80 2.64
CA GLU A 30 -18.03 -8.17 3.93
C GLU A 30 -18.17 -6.97 4.87
N MET A 31 -17.28 -5.98 4.81
CA MET A 31 -17.30 -4.82 5.69
C MET A 31 -18.27 -3.72 5.21
N PHE A 32 -18.40 -3.51 3.90
CA PHE A 32 -19.08 -2.30 3.37
C PHE A 32 -20.31 -2.57 2.50
N ALA A 33 -20.52 -3.80 2.02
CA ALA A 33 -21.53 -4.07 1.00
C ALA A 33 -22.66 -5.02 1.45
N LEU A 34 -22.55 -5.66 2.63
CA LEU A 34 -23.53 -6.66 3.06
C LEU A 34 -24.93 -6.10 3.32
N ASP A 35 -25.04 -4.85 3.79
CA ASP A 35 -26.32 -4.28 4.22
C ASP A 35 -27.02 -3.43 3.15
N GLU A 36 -26.27 -2.89 2.18
CA GLU A 36 -26.81 -1.93 1.19
C GLU A 36 -26.88 -2.48 -0.24
N GLY A 37 -26.17 -3.58 -0.55
CA GLY A 37 -26.16 -4.19 -1.88
C GLY A 37 -25.71 -3.26 -3.02
N SER A 38 -25.20 -2.07 -2.72
CA SER A 38 -24.84 -1.05 -3.69
C SER A 38 -23.36 -0.68 -3.56
N GLY A 39 -22.67 -0.59 -4.70
CA GLY A 39 -21.30 -0.11 -4.79
C GLY A 39 -21.15 1.39 -4.49
N ASP A 40 -22.24 2.06 -4.11
CA ASP A 40 -22.24 3.49 -3.77
C ASP A 40 -21.79 3.78 -2.33
N SER A 41 -21.81 2.77 -1.45
CA SER A 41 -21.46 2.91 -0.03
C SER A 41 -19.96 3.09 0.22
N PHE A 42 -19.11 2.59 -0.67
CA PHE A 42 -17.66 2.67 -0.56
C PHE A 42 -16.93 2.91 -1.88
N GLY A 43 -15.71 3.43 -1.82
CA GLY A 43 -14.83 3.65 -2.96
C GLY A 43 -13.40 3.23 -2.67
N LEU A 44 -12.67 2.81 -3.69
CA LEU A 44 -11.25 2.46 -3.62
C LEU A 44 -10.40 3.64 -4.10
N ILE A 45 -9.31 3.94 -3.40
CA ILE A 45 -8.32 4.93 -3.84
C ILE A 45 -6.94 4.29 -3.82
N GLY A 46 -6.37 4.07 -4.99
CA GLY A 46 -5.04 3.51 -5.14
C GLY A 46 -3.95 4.57 -5.00
N MET A 47 -2.96 4.30 -4.13
CA MET A 47 -1.80 5.15 -3.95
C MET A 47 -0.77 4.90 -5.05
N GLN A 48 -0.29 5.97 -5.70
CA GLN A 48 0.68 5.84 -6.79
C GLN A 48 1.99 5.21 -6.31
N THR A 49 2.61 4.28 -7.05
CA THR A 49 2.17 3.67 -8.33
C THR A 49 1.51 2.31 -8.13
N ARG A 50 2.15 1.41 -7.38
CA ARG A 50 1.69 0.01 -7.26
C ARG A 50 0.32 -0.10 -6.61
N GLY A 51 0.03 0.75 -5.63
CA GLY A 51 -1.29 0.82 -4.99
C GLY A 51 -2.44 1.03 -5.97
N VAL A 52 -2.23 1.76 -7.07
CA VAL A 52 -3.22 1.93 -8.15
C VAL A 52 -3.56 0.61 -8.84
N HIS A 53 -2.54 -0.15 -9.24
CA HIS A 53 -2.75 -1.43 -9.90
C HIS A 53 -3.37 -2.46 -8.95
N LEU A 54 -2.93 -2.46 -7.68
CA LEU A 54 -3.52 -3.30 -6.64
C LEU A 54 -4.99 -2.94 -6.42
N ALA A 55 -5.35 -1.65 -6.36
CA ALA A 55 -6.73 -1.20 -6.23
C ALA A 55 -7.59 -1.62 -7.43
N ARG A 56 -7.07 -1.52 -8.66
CA ARG A 56 -7.75 -2.03 -9.87
C ARG A 56 -8.01 -3.52 -9.79
N ARG A 57 -7.02 -4.32 -9.38
CA ARG A 57 -7.21 -5.77 -9.21
C ARG A 57 -8.26 -6.10 -8.16
N ILE A 58 -8.30 -5.36 -7.04
CA ILE A 58 -9.35 -5.52 -6.03
C ILE A 58 -10.72 -5.16 -6.60
N GLN A 59 -10.84 -4.03 -7.31
CA GLN A 59 -12.08 -3.62 -7.98
C GLN A 59 -12.58 -4.73 -8.91
N SER A 60 -11.71 -5.24 -9.80
CA SER A 60 -12.07 -6.33 -10.72
C SER A 60 -12.51 -7.59 -9.99
N LEU A 61 -11.81 -8.00 -8.92
CA LEU A 61 -12.21 -9.16 -8.11
C LEU A 61 -13.59 -8.98 -7.47
N ILE A 62 -13.89 -7.78 -6.94
CA ILE A 62 -15.18 -7.47 -6.34
C ILE A 62 -16.29 -7.48 -7.42
N THR A 63 -16.04 -6.89 -8.58
CA THR A 63 -17.01 -6.91 -9.68
C THR A 63 -17.25 -8.32 -10.23
N GLU A 64 -16.19 -9.12 -10.38
CA GLU A 64 -16.28 -10.49 -10.89
C GLU A 64 -16.96 -11.47 -9.93
N GLU A 65 -16.68 -11.37 -8.63
CA GLU A 65 -17.21 -12.30 -7.63
C GLU A 65 -18.58 -11.89 -7.08
N ASP A 66 -18.82 -10.58 -6.92
CA ASP A 66 -19.98 -10.06 -6.20
C ASP A 66 -20.90 -9.19 -7.08
N GLY A 67 -20.49 -8.86 -8.32
CA GLY A 67 -21.28 -8.04 -9.24
C GLY A 67 -21.38 -6.57 -8.84
N ILE A 68 -20.53 -6.12 -7.91
CA ILE A 68 -20.53 -4.75 -7.40
C ILE A 68 -19.54 -3.91 -8.21
N ASP A 69 -20.03 -2.82 -8.80
CA ASP A 69 -19.19 -1.81 -9.44
C ASP A 69 -18.76 -0.77 -8.39
N VAL A 70 -17.47 -0.75 -8.07
CA VAL A 70 -16.92 0.10 -7.01
C VAL A 70 -16.17 1.27 -7.64
N PRO A 71 -16.49 2.54 -7.27
CA PRO A 71 -15.73 3.70 -7.73
C PRO A 71 -14.24 3.58 -7.39
N LEU A 72 -13.38 3.91 -8.36
CA LEU A 72 -11.93 3.82 -8.22
C LEU A 72 -11.28 5.17 -8.50
N GLY A 73 -10.45 5.61 -7.56
CA GLY A 73 -9.64 6.82 -7.67
C GLY A 73 -8.15 6.52 -7.60
N VAL A 74 -7.36 7.52 -7.96
CA VAL A 74 -5.90 7.49 -7.95
C VAL A 74 -5.40 8.68 -7.14
N LEU A 75 -4.46 8.44 -6.24
CA LEU A 75 -3.89 9.47 -5.40
C LEU A 75 -2.37 9.47 -5.46
N ASP A 76 -1.79 10.61 -5.84
CA ASP A 76 -0.37 10.88 -5.65
C ASP A 76 -0.13 11.66 -4.34
N ALA A 77 0.25 10.94 -3.28
CA ALA A 77 0.61 11.52 -1.99
C ALA A 77 2.03 12.14 -1.98
N THR A 78 2.76 12.11 -3.10
CA THR A 78 4.13 12.65 -3.24
C THR A 78 4.19 14.17 -3.16
N MET A 79 3.08 14.91 -3.02
CA MET A 79 3.13 16.35 -2.70
C MET A 79 2.95 16.65 -1.21
N TYR A 80 2.43 15.69 -0.45
CA TYR A 80 1.98 15.88 0.93
C TYR A 80 2.98 15.35 1.97
N ARG A 81 4.12 14.78 1.57
CA ARG A 81 5.10 14.28 2.54
C ARG A 81 5.88 15.45 3.16
N ASP A 82 5.85 15.53 4.48
CA ASP A 82 6.53 16.54 5.27
C ASP A 82 8.07 16.46 5.16
N ASP A 83 8.60 15.31 4.75
CA ASP A 83 10.03 15.04 4.58
C ASP A 83 10.60 15.44 3.20
N PHE A 84 9.81 16.04 2.30
CA PHE A 84 10.29 16.48 0.98
C PHE A 84 11.45 17.47 1.03
N ARG A 85 11.52 18.27 2.10
CA ARG A 85 12.61 19.24 2.28
C ARG A 85 13.97 18.58 2.57
N MET A 86 14.00 17.30 2.95
CA MET A 86 15.24 16.60 3.33
C MET A 86 15.82 15.69 2.24
N ARG A 87 15.08 15.39 1.15
CA ARG A 87 15.56 14.52 0.06
C ARG A 87 16.03 15.35 -1.14
N LEU A 88 17.30 15.20 -1.53
CA LEU A 88 18.00 15.88 -2.65
C LEU A 88 17.43 15.63 -4.07
N LYS A 89 16.30 14.92 -4.22
CA LYS A 89 15.67 14.66 -5.52
C LYS A 89 14.28 15.29 -5.54
N GLN A 90 14.00 16.13 -6.54
CA GLN A 90 12.66 16.68 -6.75
C GLN A 90 11.66 15.53 -6.90
N PRO A 91 10.52 15.58 -6.21
CA PRO A 91 9.45 14.61 -6.43
C PRO A 91 8.94 14.70 -7.86
N VAL A 92 8.77 13.53 -8.50
CA VAL A 92 8.02 13.45 -9.74
C VAL A 92 6.55 13.46 -9.34
N VAL A 93 5.88 14.60 -9.56
CA VAL A 93 4.45 14.73 -9.35
C VAL A 93 3.73 13.91 -10.42
N ARG A 94 2.83 13.05 -9.97
CA ARG A 94 1.93 12.27 -10.81
C ARG A 94 0.49 12.71 -10.58
N GLU A 95 -0.38 12.25 -11.46
CA GLU A 95 -1.78 12.63 -11.46
C GLU A 95 -2.54 12.09 -10.24
N THR A 96 -3.33 12.94 -9.62
CA THR A 96 -4.39 12.56 -8.67
C THR A 96 -5.70 12.70 -9.41
N LEU A 97 -6.50 11.64 -9.48
CA LEU A 97 -7.76 11.59 -10.19
C LEU A 97 -8.78 10.83 -9.34
N ILE A 98 -9.70 11.56 -8.73
CA ILE A 98 -10.78 11.02 -7.88
C ILE A 98 -12.07 11.65 -8.39
N ASP A 99 -12.70 10.99 -9.37
CA ASP A 99 -13.87 11.50 -10.10
C ASP A 99 -15.20 11.09 -9.45
N PHE A 100 -15.20 10.97 -8.12
CA PHE A 100 -16.39 10.65 -7.33
C PHE A 100 -16.40 11.42 -6.02
N ASP A 101 -17.60 11.68 -5.49
CA ASP A 101 -17.74 12.36 -4.20
C ASP A 101 -17.28 11.43 -3.06
N VAL A 102 -16.33 11.91 -2.28
CA VAL A 102 -15.84 11.20 -1.10
C VAL A 102 -16.70 11.46 0.13
N THR A 103 -17.57 12.47 0.09
CA THR A 103 -18.38 12.91 1.25
C THR A 103 -19.41 11.86 1.63
N GLY A 104 -19.45 11.48 2.91
CA GLY A 104 -20.35 10.46 3.43
C GLY A 104 -20.05 9.03 2.97
N ARG A 105 -19.02 8.83 2.13
CA ARG A 105 -18.64 7.52 1.57
C ARG A 105 -17.54 6.87 2.42
N HIS A 106 -17.54 5.54 2.50
CA HIS A 106 -16.42 4.77 3.05
C HIS A 106 -15.28 4.69 2.03
N ILE A 107 -14.06 5.07 2.41
CA ILE A 107 -12.92 5.08 1.50
C ILE A 107 -11.91 4.02 1.91
N VAL A 108 -11.51 3.17 0.98
CA VAL A 108 -10.39 2.23 1.17
C VAL A 108 -9.19 2.71 0.37
N LEU A 109 -8.20 3.26 1.09
CA LEU A 109 -6.89 3.54 0.55
C LEU A 109 -6.12 2.25 0.33
N VAL A 110 -5.43 2.12 -0.81
CA VAL A 110 -4.68 0.92 -1.18
C VAL A 110 -3.24 1.28 -1.49
N ASP A 111 -2.28 0.65 -0.79
CA ASP A 111 -0.84 0.77 -1.07
C ASP A 111 -0.16 -0.60 -1.05
N ASP A 112 1.09 -0.67 -1.48
CA ASP A 112 1.84 -1.93 -1.48
C ASP A 112 2.43 -2.26 -0.10
N VAL A 113 3.06 -1.29 0.57
CA VAL A 113 3.79 -1.50 1.83
C VAL A 113 3.53 -0.39 2.84
N LEU A 114 3.04 -0.76 4.03
CA LEU A 114 3.00 0.15 5.18
C LEU A 114 4.32 0.11 5.96
N PHE A 115 5.04 1.24 5.98
CA PHE A 115 6.29 1.45 6.71
C PHE A 115 6.15 2.50 7.82
N THR A 116 6.71 3.70 7.68
CA THR A 116 6.70 4.76 8.72
C THR A 116 5.32 5.34 8.99
N GLY A 117 4.42 5.27 8.00
CA GLY A 117 3.06 5.83 8.05
C GLY A 117 2.91 7.21 7.42
N ARG A 118 4.01 7.86 6.99
CA ARG A 118 3.97 9.23 6.40
C ARG A 118 3.16 9.31 5.12
N THR A 119 3.30 8.33 4.23
CA THR A 119 2.52 8.24 2.99
C THR A 119 1.01 8.17 3.27
N LEU A 120 0.60 7.36 4.24
CA LEU A 120 -0.80 7.28 4.66
C LEU A 120 -1.28 8.59 5.29
N ARG A 121 -0.48 9.23 6.15
CA ARG A 121 -0.85 10.52 6.75
C ARG A 121 -1.11 11.59 5.70
N ALA A 122 -0.23 11.67 4.71
CA ALA A 122 -0.34 12.52 3.54
C ALA A 122 -1.60 12.22 2.72
N ALA A 123 -1.93 10.95 2.52
CA ALA A 123 -3.15 10.56 1.82
C ALA A 123 -4.42 10.97 2.57
N LEU A 124 -4.41 10.86 3.90
CA LEU A 124 -5.53 11.32 4.73
C LEU A 124 -5.75 12.83 4.60
N ASP A 125 -4.68 13.63 4.56
CA ASP A 125 -4.80 15.08 4.32
C ASP A 125 -5.44 15.35 2.95
N ALA A 126 -4.93 14.72 1.89
CA ALA A 126 -5.47 14.90 0.54
C ALA A 126 -6.95 14.50 0.42
N ILE A 127 -7.38 13.41 1.06
CA ILE A 127 -8.80 13.02 1.06
C ILE A 127 -9.65 14.05 1.82
N MET A 128 -9.17 14.55 2.94
CA MET A 128 -9.88 15.57 3.73
C MET A 128 -9.96 16.91 3.01
N ASP A 129 -9.05 17.22 2.10
CA ASP A 129 -9.15 18.40 1.23
C ASP A 129 -10.25 18.24 0.16
N LEU A 130 -10.56 17.01 -0.24
CA LEU A 130 -11.60 16.70 -1.23
C LEU A 130 -13.02 16.63 -0.64
N GLY A 131 -13.17 16.25 0.63
CA GLY A 131 -14.48 16.13 1.24
C GLY A 131 -14.46 15.53 2.64
N ARG A 132 -15.59 14.96 3.08
CA ARG A 132 -15.77 14.41 4.44
C ARG A 132 -16.23 12.95 4.37
N PRO A 133 -15.32 11.99 4.19
CA PRO A 133 -15.70 10.57 4.14
C PRO A 133 -16.32 10.09 5.45
N ALA A 134 -17.22 9.10 5.37
CA ALA A 134 -17.81 8.47 6.55
C ALA A 134 -16.75 7.69 7.35
N SER A 135 -15.85 7.01 6.66
CA SER A 135 -14.63 6.45 7.24
C SER A 135 -13.52 6.34 6.19
N VAL A 136 -12.27 6.26 6.65
CA VAL A 136 -11.13 5.93 5.79
C VAL A 136 -10.43 4.71 6.36
N HIS A 137 -10.30 3.67 5.54
CA HIS A 137 -9.62 2.43 5.84
C HIS A 137 -8.38 2.30 4.96
N PHE A 138 -7.40 1.51 5.42
CA PHE A 138 -6.16 1.30 4.70
C PHE A 138 -5.86 -0.17 4.46
N MET A 139 -5.66 -0.52 3.19
CA MET A 139 -5.24 -1.83 2.73
C MET A 139 -3.79 -1.80 2.27
N VAL A 140 -2.98 -2.74 2.75
CA VAL A 140 -1.64 -3.00 2.25
C VAL A 140 -1.36 -4.47 2.02
N ILE A 141 -0.54 -4.77 1.02
CA ILE A 141 -0.04 -6.12 0.80
C ILE A 141 0.87 -6.53 1.96
N VAL A 142 1.79 -5.63 2.36
CA VAL A 142 2.69 -5.90 3.48
C VAL A 142 2.68 -4.78 4.51
N ASP A 143 2.55 -5.16 5.77
CA ASP A 143 2.91 -4.31 6.89
C ASP A 143 4.29 -4.72 7.40
N ARG A 144 5.26 -3.81 7.27
CA ARG A 144 6.67 -4.08 7.63
C ARG A 144 7.10 -3.57 9.01
N GLY A 145 6.16 -3.04 9.80
CA GLY A 145 6.43 -2.44 11.11
C GLY A 145 7.17 -1.11 11.07
N LEU A 146 7.89 -0.79 12.15
CA LEU A 146 8.74 0.41 12.30
C LEU A 146 7.98 1.73 12.05
N ARG A 147 6.84 1.90 12.72
CA ARG A 147 6.00 3.10 12.64
C ARG A 147 6.70 4.32 13.26
N GLU A 148 6.53 5.45 12.60
CA GLU A 148 6.86 6.78 13.14
C GLU A 148 5.60 7.59 13.46
N LEU A 149 4.46 7.20 12.88
CA LEU A 149 3.15 7.80 13.10
C LEU A 149 2.18 6.77 13.69
N PRO A 150 1.18 7.20 14.51
CA PRO A 150 0.22 6.30 15.15
C PRO A 150 -0.86 5.82 14.18
N VAL A 151 -0.44 5.15 13.10
CA VAL A 151 -1.31 4.64 12.04
C VAL A 151 -1.15 3.14 11.85
N LYS A 152 -2.26 2.49 11.51
CA LYS A 152 -2.33 1.05 11.22
C LYS A 152 -3.09 0.85 9.91
N ALA A 153 -2.82 -0.28 9.26
CA ALA A 153 -3.68 -0.78 8.20
C ALA A 153 -4.82 -1.61 8.79
N ASP A 154 -5.98 -1.53 8.17
CA ASP A 154 -7.18 -2.30 8.50
C ASP A 154 -7.16 -3.65 7.78
N PHE A 155 -6.68 -3.66 6.55
CA PHE A 155 -6.50 -4.86 5.74
C PHE A 155 -5.01 -5.08 5.48
N VAL A 156 -4.48 -6.21 5.94
CA VAL A 156 -3.07 -6.56 5.78
C VAL A 156 -2.94 -7.92 5.13
N GLY A 157 -2.25 -7.94 3.99
CA GLY A 157 -1.89 -9.17 3.31
C GLY A 157 -0.99 -10.05 4.16
N ARG A 158 0.19 -9.53 4.52
CA ARG A 158 1.15 -10.20 5.41
C ARG A 158 1.84 -9.18 6.33
N LYS A 159 1.97 -9.52 7.61
CA LYS A 159 2.87 -8.80 8.53
C LYS A 159 4.26 -9.40 8.44
N VAL A 160 5.27 -8.55 8.23
CA VAL A 160 6.67 -8.96 8.08
C VAL A 160 7.52 -8.09 8.99
N PRO A 161 7.96 -8.59 10.15
CA PRO A 161 8.94 -7.87 10.96
C PRO A 161 10.20 -7.62 10.13
N THR A 162 10.67 -6.37 10.11
CA THR A 162 11.90 -6.00 9.39
C THR A 162 12.88 -5.29 10.33
N LEU A 163 14.16 -5.41 10.01
CA LEU A 163 15.24 -4.70 10.67
C LEU A 163 15.55 -3.37 9.97
N PRO A 164 16.20 -2.42 10.66
CA PRO A 164 16.79 -1.25 10.01
C PRO A 164 17.69 -1.67 8.84
N GLY A 165 17.52 -1.01 7.68
CA GLY A 165 18.28 -1.33 6.46
C GLY A 165 17.70 -2.46 5.61
N GLU A 166 16.67 -3.17 6.08
CA GLU A 166 15.89 -4.07 5.23
C GLU A 166 14.81 -3.31 4.45
N GLU A 167 14.35 -3.91 3.36
CA GLU A 167 13.33 -3.38 2.48
C GLU A 167 12.39 -4.51 2.05
N VAL A 168 11.08 -4.26 2.09
CA VAL A 168 10.10 -5.13 1.46
C VAL A 168 9.85 -4.60 0.05
N ARG A 169 9.98 -5.47 -0.95
CA ARG A 169 9.69 -5.14 -2.34
C ARG A 169 8.55 -5.98 -2.85
N VAL A 170 7.42 -5.32 -3.10
CA VAL A 170 6.31 -5.88 -3.84
C VAL A 170 6.59 -5.66 -5.33
N ARG A 171 6.45 -6.71 -6.13
CA ARG A 171 6.47 -6.63 -7.59
C ARG A 171 5.14 -7.10 -8.14
N ILE A 172 4.68 -6.40 -9.16
CA ILE A 172 3.44 -6.71 -9.87
C ILE A 172 3.73 -6.69 -11.36
N SER A 173 3.09 -7.59 -12.10
CA SER A 173 3.36 -7.78 -13.53
C SER A 173 3.09 -6.54 -14.38
N GLU A 174 2.19 -5.65 -13.98
CA GLU A 174 1.88 -4.40 -14.71
C GLU A 174 3.03 -3.40 -14.73
N ILE A 175 4.04 -3.55 -13.86
CA ILE A 175 5.16 -2.62 -13.74
C ILE A 175 6.50 -3.34 -13.86
N ASP A 176 6.60 -4.57 -13.36
CA ASP A 176 7.87 -5.20 -13.02
C ASP A 176 8.21 -6.45 -13.85
N ASP A 177 7.34 -6.86 -14.79
CA ASP A 177 7.44 -8.13 -15.57
C ASP A 177 7.54 -9.40 -14.70
N MET A 178 7.32 -9.28 -13.39
CA MET A 178 7.34 -10.36 -12.42
C MET A 178 6.42 -10.03 -11.25
N GLU A 179 5.95 -11.06 -10.56
CA GLU A 179 5.01 -10.91 -9.46
C GLU A 179 5.47 -11.64 -8.20
N GLY A 180 5.34 -10.98 -7.06
CA GLY A 180 5.67 -11.54 -5.75
C GLY A 180 6.13 -10.48 -4.75
N VAL A 181 6.63 -10.95 -3.62
CA VAL A 181 7.11 -10.10 -2.54
C VAL A 181 8.44 -10.64 -2.02
N TRP A 182 9.45 -9.77 -1.92
CA TRP A 182 10.78 -10.13 -1.40
C TRP A 182 11.18 -9.26 -0.22
N LEU A 183 11.88 -9.87 0.73
CA LEU A 183 12.67 -9.15 1.72
C LEU A 183 14.08 -8.98 1.17
N VAL A 184 14.55 -7.75 1.12
CA VAL A 184 15.87 -7.38 0.61
C VAL A 184 16.65 -6.70 1.72
N GLY A 185 17.93 -7.01 1.85
CA GLY A 185 18.88 -6.28 2.69
C GLY A 185 19.90 -5.55 1.83
N ARG A 186 20.59 -4.56 2.42
CA ARG A 186 21.81 -3.99 1.82
C ARG A 186 23.02 -4.84 2.18
N GLU A 187 23.87 -5.13 1.20
CA GLU A 187 25.20 -5.66 1.48
C GLU A 187 26.05 -4.60 2.21
N GLY A 188 26.65 -4.97 3.35
CA GLY A 188 27.60 -4.12 4.08
C GLY A 188 27.02 -3.25 5.20
N HIS A 189 26.62 -3.85 6.32
CA HIS A 189 27.18 -3.51 7.63
C HIS A 189 27.80 -4.80 8.16
N GLY A 190 29.00 -5.09 7.66
CA GLY A 190 29.82 -6.16 8.19
C GLY A 190 30.03 -5.91 9.68
N ARG A 191 30.00 -7.01 10.44
CA ARG A 191 30.53 -7.16 11.80
C ARG A 191 31.47 -6.02 12.17
N ASP A 192 31.15 -5.26 13.22
CA ASP A 192 32.21 -4.60 13.98
C ASP A 192 33.23 -5.69 14.34
N PRO A 193 34.51 -5.56 13.97
CA PRO A 193 35.52 -6.41 14.56
C PRO A 193 35.46 -6.12 16.05
N VAL A 194 35.04 -7.12 16.82
CA VAL A 194 35.24 -7.14 18.27
C VAL A 194 36.70 -6.73 18.48
N LYS A 195 36.89 -5.56 19.09
CA LYS A 195 38.21 -5.08 19.48
C LYS A 195 38.79 -6.11 20.44
N GLU A 196 39.63 -7.00 19.91
CA GLU A 196 40.68 -7.64 20.69
C GLU A 196 41.65 -6.53 21.08
N GLN A 197 41.54 -6.05 22.33
CA GLN A 197 42.60 -5.34 23.04
C GLN A 197 42.16 -5.05 24.49
N SER A 198 42.49 -5.97 25.40
CA SER A 198 43.34 -5.76 26.59
C SER A 198 43.10 -6.86 27.62
#